data_AF-A0A0G2H9D3-F1
#
_entry.id   AF-A0A0G2H9D3-F1
#
_cell.length_a   1.000
_cell.length_b   1.000
_cell.length_c   1.000
_cell.angle_alpha   90.00
_cell.angle_beta   90.00
_cell.angle_gamma   90.00
#
_symmetry.space_group_name_H-M   'P 1'
#
loop_
_entity.id
_entity.type
_entity.pdbx_description
1 polymer ?
#
loop_
_entity_poly.entity_id
_entity_poly.type
_entity_poly.pdbx_seq_one_letter_code
_entity_poly.pdbx_strand_id
1 'polypeptide(L)'
;MRFAKRAGGGVLLAAQLARAQCSEKVQARGALSERALEGVPQFVLDYAPLSYIHHEDAYYPSDFQAQIDNTQPEIDFKVVSDAESPLTLNNLDSLNSFGEEVYLTSKDDITQVPPWLRGVKPDCNGKTDDATTAAVIVNDKGNGTVDAFYMYFYAYNWGGVVLDLQVGNHVGDWEHNMVRFENGVPKWVWYSQHANGQNFAYDILHKSGDRPINYVGNGTHANYAIPGGHDHTIPNLNLPAGLLLDHTEGPDDGGLLWDPLLSAYFYNYTNATGTPTFTPLGDGSAPTSWLNFLGKWGDEEYPEDDDRQQLLFGGAVAKYASGPTGPVDKQLDRKDHLVSLPDELVLDILQYLDLGDLFELAQACRWGYRLAIPLLWRDVELKDCWTLHPRASRPQLRARRVIDELADEHDDTPIIKRLLVLAT
;
A
#
# COMPACT_ATOMS: atom_id res chain seq x y z
N MET A 1 -45.77 -27.04 -18.73
CA MET A 1 -45.41 -26.52 -17.41
C MET A 1 -44.00 -25.94 -17.51
N ARG A 2 -43.87 -24.61 -17.44
CA ARG A 2 -42.58 -23.89 -17.47
C ARG A 2 -42.16 -23.63 -16.03
N PHE A 3 -40.95 -24.05 -15.65
CA PHE A 3 -40.28 -23.56 -14.44
C PHE A 3 -39.04 -22.78 -14.86
N ALA A 4 -39.14 -21.45 -14.80
CA ALA A 4 -38.00 -20.56 -14.87
C ALA A 4 -37.55 -20.28 -13.43
N LYS A 5 -36.30 -20.62 -13.11
CA LYS A 5 -35.62 -20.26 -11.86
C LYS A 5 -35.51 -18.73 -11.76
N ARG A 6 -36.20 -18.14 -10.79
CA ARG A 6 -35.89 -16.81 -10.25
C ARG A 6 -34.77 -16.97 -9.23
N ALA A 7 -33.54 -16.66 -9.63
CA ALA A 7 -32.44 -16.35 -8.73
C ALA A 7 -31.71 -15.16 -9.37
N GLY A 8 -31.79 -13.99 -8.75
CA GLY A 8 -31.29 -12.72 -9.33
C GLY A 8 -32.07 -11.49 -8.88
N GLY A 9 -33.26 -11.65 -8.28
CA GLY A 9 -34.08 -10.53 -7.83
C GLY A 9 -33.75 -9.97 -6.44
N GLY A 10 -33.12 -10.75 -5.56
CA GLY A 10 -32.81 -10.31 -4.18
C GLY A 10 -31.57 -9.42 -4.08
N VAL A 11 -30.52 -9.76 -4.84
CA VAL A 11 -29.23 -9.06 -4.86
C VAL A 11 -29.37 -7.66 -5.47
N LEU A 12 -30.12 -7.54 -6.56
CA LEU A 12 -30.42 -6.24 -7.18
C LEU A 12 -31.25 -5.34 -6.24
N LEU A 13 -32.11 -5.93 -5.40
CA LEU A 13 -33.02 -5.17 -4.54
C LEU A 13 -32.30 -4.62 -3.30
N ALA A 14 -31.37 -5.35 -2.69
CA ALA A 14 -30.57 -4.87 -1.56
C ALA A 14 -29.62 -3.73 -1.96
N ALA A 15 -28.94 -3.86 -3.11
CA ALA A 15 -28.10 -2.80 -3.67
C ALA A 15 -28.94 -1.58 -4.11
N GLN A 16 -30.16 -1.79 -4.64
CA GLN A 16 -31.09 -0.71 -4.97
C GLN A 16 -31.67 -0.02 -3.72
N LEU A 17 -31.89 -0.74 -2.62
CA LEU A 17 -32.38 -0.18 -1.35
C LEU A 17 -31.30 0.65 -0.64
N ALA A 18 -30.05 0.20 -0.64
CA ALA A 18 -28.92 0.99 -0.15
C ALA A 18 -28.70 2.25 -1.00
N ARG A 19 -28.79 2.14 -2.33
CA ARG A 19 -28.76 3.31 -3.25
C ARG A 19 -29.93 4.27 -3.07
N ALA A 20 -31.11 3.78 -2.67
CA ALA A 20 -32.29 4.62 -2.41
C ALA A 20 -32.20 5.39 -1.08
N GLN A 21 -31.42 4.92 -0.10
CA GLN A 21 -31.24 5.60 1.19
C GLN A 21 -30.26 6.78 1.13
N CYS A 22 -29.28 6.79 0.22
CA CYS A 22 -28.28 7.85 0.12
C CYS A 22 -28.46 8.77 -1.11
N SER A 23 -29.69 8.95 -1.59
CA SER A 23 -30.03 9.76 -2.78
C SER A 23 -29.94 11.28 -2.54
N GLU A 24 -28.82 11.81 -2.06
CA GLU A 24 -28.52 13.25 -2.06
C GLU A 24 -27.02 13.50 -2.34
N LYS A 25 -26.59 13.26 -3.60
CA LYS A 25 -25.23 13.62 -4.05
C LYS A 25 -25.10 15.13 -4.29
N VAL A 26 -24.96 15.97 -3.26
CA VAL A 26 -24.50 17.39 -3.45
C VAL A 26 -23.59 17.95 -2.32
N GLN A 27 -23.48 17.37 -1.11
CA GLN A 27 -22.86 18.11 0.02
C GLN A 27 -21.34 17.99 0.23
N ALA A 28 -20.64 16.98 -0.30
CA ALA A 28 -19.24 16.72 0.07
C ALA A 28 -18.24 17.83 -0.32
N ARG A 29 -18.49 18.57 -1.41
CA ARG A 29 -17.58 19.64 -1.85
C ARG A 29 -17.64 20.90 -0.97
N GLY A 30 -18.78 21.18 -0.33
CA GLY A 30 -18.94 22.34 0.56
C GLY A 30 -18.30 22.15 1.93
N ALA A 31 -18.28 20.92 2.44
CA ALA A 31 -17.75 20.59 3.76
C ALA A 31 -16.21 20.63 3.84
N LEU A 32 -15.49 20.45 2.72
CA LEU A 32 -14.03 20.47 2.69
C LEU A 32 -13.45 21.89 2.57
N SER A 33 -14.12 22.80 1.83
CA SER A 33 -13.66 24.19 1.70
C SER A 33 -13.81 24.99 3.00
N GLU A 34 -14.64 24.53 3.94
CA GLU A 34 -14.77 25.12 5.28
C GLU A 34 -13.79 24.53 6.31
N ARG A 35 -13.05 23.46 5.96
CA ARG A 35 -12.08 22.79 6.85
C ARG A 35 -10.66 23.30 6.66
N ALA A 36 -10.47 24.62 6.63
CA ALA A 36 -9.14 25.19 6.80
C ALA A 36 -8.66 24.92 8.24
N LEU A 37 -8.21 23.68 8.48
CA LEU A 37 -7.56 23.28 9.73
C LEU A 37 -6.22 24.02 9.80
N GLU A 38 -6.02 24.76 10.88
CA GLU A 38 -4.82 25.57 11.08
C GLU A 38 -3.55 24.72 10.93
N GLY A 39 -2.64 25.17 10.06
CA GLY A 39 -1.37 24.48 9.81
C GLY A 39 -1.42 23.29 8.84
N VAL A 40 -2.60 22.85 8.38
CA VAL A 40 -2.71 21.81 7.33
C VAL A 40 -2.67 22.46 5.94
N PRO A 41 -1.73 22.09 5.05
CA PRO A 41 -1.72 22.61 3.69
C PRO A 41 -2.99 22.22 2.93
N GLN A 42 -3.66 23.18 2.27
CA GLN A 42 -4.96 22.94 1.64
C GLN A 42 -4.94 21.80 0.59
N PHE A 43 -3.85 21.66 -0.16
CA PHE A 43 -3.71 20.58 -1.13
C PHE A 43 -3.74 19.18 -0.49
N VAL A 44 -3.33 19.04 0.78
CA VAL A 44 -3.44 17.77 1.52
C VAL A 44 -4.90 17.38 1.72
N LEU A 45 -5.80 18.35 1.87
CA LEU A 45 -7.23 18.12 2.00
C LEU A 45 -7.90 17.92 0.64
N ASP A 46 -7.54 18.75 -0.35
CA ASP A 46 -8.16 18.75 -1.68
C ASP A 46 -7.93 17.43 -2.43
N TYR A 47 -6.76 16.82 -2.24
CA TYR A 47 -6.33 15.60 -2.94
C TYR A 47 -6.31 14.36 -2.05
N ALA A 48 -6.93 14.42 -0.86
CA ALA A 48 -7.01 13.27 0.04
C ALA A 48 -7.76 12.09 -0.59
N PRO A 49 -7.33 10.84 -0.40
CA PRO A 49 -8.07 9.69 -0.91
C PRO A 49 -9.49 9.58 -0.35
N LEU A 50 -10.39 9.00 -1.14
CA LEU A 50 -11.72 8.54 -0.71
C LEU A 50 -11.72 7.02 -0.72
N SER A 51 -12.06 6.42 0.42
CA SER A 51 -12.06 4.97 0.57
C SER A 51 -13.44 4.38 0.26
N TYR A 52 -13.45 3.23 -0.40
CA TYR A 52 -14.65 2.42 -0.63
C TYR A 52 -14.44 1.06 0.00
N ILE A 53 -15.23 0.79 1.05
CA ILE A 53 -15.20 -0.46 1.80
C ILE A 53 -16.11 -1.46 1.09
N HIS A 54 -15.63 -2.69 0.94
CA HIS A 54 -16.42 -3.76 0.34
C HIS A 54 -17.78 -3.92 1.04
N HIS A 55 -18.87 -4.10 0.28
CA HIS A 55 -20.22 -4.05 0.88
C HIS A 55 -20.52 -5.19 1.86
N GLU A 56 -19.82 -6.32 1.72
CA GLU A 56 -19.91 -7.47 2.63
C GLU A 56 -18.95 -7.40 3.81
N ASP A 57 -18.10 -6.37 3.88
CA ASP A 57 -17.14 -6.26 4.98
C ASP A 57 -17.87 -6.08 6.32
N ALA A 58 -17.44 -6.89 7.28
CA ALA A 58 -17.98 -6.95 8.63
C ALA A 58 -17.18 -6.09 9.63
N TYR A 59 -16.02 -5.59 9.22
CA TYR A 59 -15.03 -4.89 10.03
C TYR A 59 -14.77 -3.51 9.43
N TYR A 60 -15.41 -2.50 10.02
CA TYR A 60 -15.33 -1.11 9.59
C TYR A 60 -14.17 -0.37 10.29
N PRO A 61 -13.82 0.85 9.87
CA PRO A 61 -12.81 1.65 10.54
C PRO A 61 -13.12 1.84 12.03
N SER A 62 -12.10 1.76 12.88
CA SER A 62 -12.25 1.68 14.34
C SER A 62 -11.69 2.90 15.06
N ASP A 63 -12.34 3.25 16.17
CA ASP A 63 -11.87 4.32 17.06
C ASP A 63 -10.58 3.93 17.78
N PHE A 64 -9.60 4.83 17.80
CA PHE A 64 -8.29 4.53 18.40
C PHE A 64 -8.36 4.36 19.91
N GLN A 65 -9.21 5.13 20.62
CA GLN A 65 -9.35 5.00 22.07
C GLN A 65 -10.15 3.74 22.42
N ALA A 66 -11.15 3.37 21.61
CA ALA A 66 -11.87 2.11 21.78
C ALA A 66 -10.94 0.88 21.68
N GLN A 67 -9.93 0.91 20.80
CA GLN A 67 -8.89 -0.13 20.78
C GLN A 67 -8.20 -0.25 22.14
N ILE A 68 -7.72 0.87 22.68
CA ILE A 68 -6.99 0.93 23.96
C ILE A 68 -7.88 0.49 25.13
N ASP A 69 -9.15 0.92 25.12
CA ASP A 69 -10.11 0.60 26.17
C ASP A 69 -10.43 -0.90 26.22
N ASN A 70 -10.40 -1.60 25.08
CA ASN A 70 -10.70 -3.03 24.97
C ASN A 70 -9.45 -3.93 24.98
N THR A 71 -8.26 -3.36 25.17
CA THR A 71 -6.99 -4.09 25.21
C THR A 71 -6.21 -3.81 26.50
N GLN A 72 -5.22 -4.66 26.78
CA GLN A 72 -4.28 -4.53 27.90
C GLN A 72 -2.86 -4.86 27.43
N PRO A 73 -1.82 -4.24 28.03
CA PRO A 73 -0.45 -4.50 27.64
C PRO A 73 -0.01 -5.88 28.16
N GLU A 74 0.45 -6.73 27.25
CA GLU A 74 1.04 -8.03 27.57
C GLU A 74 2.43 -8.20 26.95
N ILE A 75 3.26 -9.01 27.62
CA ILE A 75 4.53 -9.55 27.11
C ILE A 75 4.53 -11.04 27.43
N ASP A 76 4.83 -11.89 26.45
CA ASP A 76 4.81 -13.35 26.58
C ASP A 76 3.49 -13.86 27.19
N PHE A 77 2.35 -13.37 26.67
CA PHE A 77 0.99 -13.68 27.16
C PHE A 77 0.74 -13.38 28.65
N LYS A 78 1.45 -12.40 29.21
CA LYS A 78 1.29 -11.96 30.60
C LYS A 78 1.11 -10.46 30.69
N VAL A 79 0.09 -10.06 31.43
CA VAL A 79 -0.21 -8.65 31.73
C VAL A 79 0.97 -7.95 32.40
N VAL A 80 1.34 -6.80 31.86
CA VAL A 80 2.34 -5.90 32.45
C VAL A 80 1.72 -5.15 33.62
N SER A 81 1.91 -5.65 34.85
CA SER A 81 1.26 -5.10 36.06
C SER A 81 1.71 -3.68 36.43
N ASP A 82 2.91 -3.28 36.00
CA ASP A 82 3.52 -2.00 36.34
C ASP A 82 3.23 -0.92 35.27
N ALA A 83 2.44 -1.24 34.24
CA ALA A 83 2.02 -0.29 33.23
C ALA A 83 1.06 0.76 33.80
N GLU A 84 1.08 1.96 33.22
CA GLU A 84 0.14 3.02 33.58
C GLU A 84 -1.31 2.57 33.32
N SER A 85 -2.22 2.95 34.22
CA SER A 85 -3.64 2.60 34.11
C SER A 85 -4.54 3.75 34.62
N PRO A 86 -5.54 4.20 33.85
CA PRO A 86 -5.90 3.69 32.52
C PRO A 86 -4.92 4.13 31.43
N LEU A 87 -4.77 3.28 30.40
CA LEU A 87 -4.11 3.67 29.15
C LEU A 87 -5.04 4.54 28.31
N THR A 88 -4.45 5.50 27.62
CA THR A 88 -5.12 6.46 26.75
C THR A 88 -4.20 6.82 25.59
N LEU A 89 -4.73 7.50 24.58
CA LEU A 89 -3.91 8.04 23.50
C LEU A 89 -2.80 9.02 23.96
N ASN A 90 -2.90 9.56 25.18
CA ASN A 90 -1.96 10.52 25.76
C ASN A 90 -0.79 9.90 26.55
N ASN A 91 -0.85 8.61 26.88
CA ASN A 91 0.18 7.95 27.70
C ASN A 91 0.59 6.56 27.16
N LEU A 92 0.13 6.16 25.97
CA LEU A 92 0.43 4.86 25.37
C LEU A 92 1.94 4.61 25.18
N ASP A 93 2.72 5.63 24.81
CA ASP A 93 4.18 5.55 24.68
C ASP A 93 4.93 5.31 26.01
N SER A 94 4.26 5.42 27.16
CA SER A 94 4.84 4.97 28.44
C SER A 94 5.20 3.48 28.42
N LEU A 95 4.49 2.69 27.60
CA LEU A 95 4.74 1.27 27.40
C LEU A 95 6.09 0.98 26.73
N ASN A 96 6.68 1.95 26.03
CA ASN A 96 7.99 1.80 25.40
C ASN A 96 9.09 1.47 26.42
N SER A 97 8.89 1.79 27.69
CA SER A 97 9.81 1.43 28.78
C SER A 97 9.93 -0.08 29.01
N PHE A 98 8.97 -0.88 28.52
CA PHE A 98 8.96 -2.34 28.61
C PHE A 98 9.48 -3.03 27.32
N GLY A 99 9.76 -2.27 26.26
CA GLY A 99 10.27 -2.78 24.98
C GLY A 99 9.27 -2.70 23.82
N GLU A 100 9.70 -3.14 22.64
CA GLU A 100 8.90 -3.13 21.40
C GLU A 100 8.01 -4.37 21.25
N GLU A 101 8.23 -5.40 22.07
CA GLU A 101 7.43 -6.64 22.11
C GLU A 101 6.32 -6.54 23.17
N VAL A 102 5.76 -5.34 23.35
CA VAL A 102 4.55 -5.12 24.15
C VAL A 102 3.35 -5.17 23.23
N TYR A 103 2.38 -5.99 23.56
CA TYR A 103 1.19 -6.28 22.76
C TYR A 103 -0.05 -5.66 23.41
N LEU A 104 -0.82 -4.87 22.65
CA LEU A 104 -2.16 -4.43 23.05
C LEU A 104 -3.15 -5.58 22.88
N THR A 105 -3.08 -6.54 23.79
CA THR A 105 -3.82 -7.80 23.74
C THR A 105 -5.28 -7.59 24.15
N SER A 106 -6.20 -8.23 23.43
CA SER A 106 -7.63 -8.18 23.71
C SER A 106 -7.97 -8.64 25.12
N LYS A 107 -8.86 -7.91 25.79
CA LYS A 107 -9.48 -8.34 27.05
C LYS A 107 -10.55 -9.42 26.87
N ASP A 108 -10.99 -9.64 25.63
CA ASP A 108 -12.08 -10.54 25.26
C ASP A 108 -11.56 -11.73 24.44
N ASP A 109 -12.32 -12.82 24.36
CA ASP A 109 -12.05 -13.88 23.39
C ASP A 109 -12.49 -13.42 21.99
N ILE A 110 -11.52 -13.08 21.13
CA ILE A 110 -11.75 -12.58 19.78
C ILE A 110 -12.52 -13.56 18.89
N THR A 111 -12.52 -14.86 19.21
CA THR A 111 -13.28 -15.87 18.46
C THR A 111 -14.79 -15.71 18.64
N GLN A 112 -15.22 -14.99 19.67
CA GLN A 112 -16.62 -14.62 19.89
C GLN A 112 -17.02 -13.34 19.14
N VAL A 113 -16.07 -12.71 18.43
CA VAL A 113 -16.26 -11.48 17.65
C VAL A 113 -16.91 -10.37 18.51
N PRO A 114 -16.24 -9.94 19.60
CA PRO A 114 -16.77 -8.88 20.45
C PRO A 114 -17.09 -7.62 19.64
N PRO A 115 -18.15 -6.86 19.98
CA PRO A 115 -18.68 -5.81 19.11
C PRO A 115 -17.67 -4.74 18.69
N TRP A 116 -16.68 -4.42 19.52
CA TRP A 116 -15.69 -3.39 19.25
C TRP A 116 -14.75 -3.75 18.08
N LEU A 117 -14.57 -5.05 17.77
CA LEU A 117 -13.81 -5.48 16.59
C LEU A 117 -14.47 -5.09 15.28
N ARG A 118 -15.80 -4.84 15.27
CA ARG A 118 -16.53 -4.47 14.05
C ARG A 118 -16.32 -3.01 13.63
N GLY A 119 -15.69 -2.20 14.48
CA GLY A 119 -15.51 -0.77 14.24
C GLY A 119 -16.83 0.00 14.07
N VAL A 120 -16.75 1.15 13.41
CA VAL A 120 -17.86 2.06 13.19
C VAL A 120 -18.19 2.15 11.71
N LYS A 121 -19.40 1.73 11.37
CA LYS A 121 -19.89 1.80 10.00
C LYS A 121 -20.05 3.26 9.55
N PRO A 122 -19.46 3.67 8.40
CA PRO A 122 -19.69 5.00 7.85
C PRO A 122 -21.16 5.26 7.50
N ASP A 123 -21.61 6.51 7.70
CA ASP A 123 -22.92 7.00 7.28
C ASP A 123 -22.98 7.22 5.75
N CYS A 124 -24.14 7.68 5.24
CA CYS A 124 -24.30 7.97 3.81
C CYS A 124 -23.36 9.05 3.26
N ASN A 125 -22.76 9.88 4.12
CA ASN A 125 -21.80 10.91 3.75
C ASN A 125 -20.34 10.41 3.87
N GLY A 126 -20.14 9.18 4.32
CA GLY A 126 -18.84 8.57 4.56
C GLY A 126 -18.22 8.94 5.90
N LYS A 127 -19.00 9.44 6.87
CA LYS A 127 -18.52 9.80 8.21
C LYS A 127 -18.68 8.62 9.17
N THR A 128 -17.67 8.39 10.00
CA THR A 128 -17.76 7.54 11.19
C THR A 128 -18.20 8.40 12.38
N ASP A 129 -19.41 8.18 12.89
CA ASP A 129 -19.96 8.97 13.99
C ASP A 129 -19.38 8.54 15.34
N ASP A 130 -19.08 9.53 16.19
CA ASP A 130 -18.54 9.36 17.55
C ASP A 130 -17.27 8.48 17.64
N ALA A 131 -16.46 8.45 16.59
CA ALA A 131 -15.22 7.67 16.50
C ALA A 131 -14.15 8.38 15.69
N THR A 132 -12.92 8.46 16.17
CA THR A 132 -11.75 8.94 15.42
C THR A 132 -11.03 7.75 14.81
N THR A 133 -11.18 7.58 13.49
CA THR A 133 -10.83 6.33 12.79
C THR A 133 -9.65 6.48 11.83
N ALA A 134 -9.11 7.69 11.70
CA ALA A 134 -8.03 8.00 10.77
C ALA A 134 -7.06 9.04 11.35
N ALA A 135 -5.88 9.13 10.75
CA ALA A 135 -4.94 10.20 11.01
C ALA A 135 -4.28 10.67 9.71
N VAL A 136 -4.08 11.97 9.59
CA VAL A 136 -3.33 12.59 8.50
C VAL A 136 -1.99 13.07 9.04
N ILE A 137 -0.90 12.51 8.52
CA ILE A 137 0.46 12.85 8.93
C ILE A 137 1.16 13.50 7.74
N VAL A 138 1.54 14.77 7.90
CA VAL A 138 2.21 15.57 6.87
C VAL A 138 3.70 15.59 7.14
N ASN A 139 4.50 15.12 6.19
CA ASN A 139 5.96 15.23 6.22
C ASN A 139 6.41 16.23 5.15
N ASP A 140 6.75 17.46 5.57
CA ASP A 140 7.40 18.44 4.69
C ASP A 140 8.90 18.15 4.62
N LYS A 141 9.34 17.68 3.45
CA LYS A 141 10.72 17.28 3.18
C LYS A 141 11.56 18.44 2.65
N GLY A 142 10.98 19.64 2.58
CA GLY A 142 11.59 20.84 2.00
C GLY A 142 11.57 20.83 0.47
N ASN A 143 12.01 21.95 -0.12
CA ASN A 143 12.06 22.16 -1.58
C ASN A 143 10.72 21.89 -2.30
N GLY A 144 9.61 22.10 -1.60
CA GLY A 144 8.25 21.86 -2.11
C GLY A 144 7.83 20.39 -2.15
N THR A 145 8.65 19.45 -1.66
CA THR A 145 8.28 18.03 -1.58
C THR A 145 7.56 17.77 -0.27
N VAL A 146 6.31 17.30 -0.34
CA VAL A 146 5.52 16.93 0.84
C VAL A 146 4.96 15.54 0.64
N ASP A 147 5.18 14.64 1.60
CA ASP A 147 4.53 13.34 1.66
C ASP A 147 3.40 13.43 2.70
N ALA A 148 2.14 13.26 2.28
CA ALA A 148 1.00 13.21 3.19
C ALA A 148 0.49 11.78 3.32
N PHE A 149 0.51 11.24 4.54
CA PHE A 149 0.03 9.90 4.86
C PHE A 149 -1.38 9.99 5.41
N TYR A 150 -2.28 9.17 4.88
CA TYR A 150 -3.66 9.01 5.32
C TYR A 150 -3.76 7.63 5.94
N MET A 151 -3.60 7.58 7.27
CA MET A 151 -3.60 6.36 8.07
C MET A 151 -5.03 5.95 8.41
N TYR A 152 -5.31 4.66 8.28
CA TYR A 152 -6.60 4.02 8.49
C TYR A 152 -6.43 2.95 9.56
N PHE A 153 -7.32 2.93 10.55
CA PHE A 153 -7.28 1.93 11.60
C PHE A 153 -8.50 1.02 11.56
N TYR A 154 -8.26 -0.28 11.70
CA TYR A 154 -9.30 -1.29 11.88
C TYR A 154 -8.99 -2.07 13.15
N ALA A 155 -9.99 -2.35 13.99
CA ALA A 155 -9.76 -3.10 15.24
C ALA A 155 -9.51 -4.59 14.99
N TYR A 156 -9.83 -5.07 13.78
CA TYR A 156 -9.67 -6.46 13.40
C TYR A 156 -9.45 -6.57 11.91
N ASN A 157 -8.45 -7.37 11.54
CA ASN A 157 -8.22 -7.78 10.17
C ASN A 157 -8.57 -9.26 10.02
N TRP A 158 -9.36 -9.56 9.00
CA TRP A 158 -9.66 -10.91 8.55
C TRP A 158 -8.71 -11.23 7.38
N GLY A 159 -7.63 -11.96 7.65
CA GLY A 159 -6.49 -12.06 6.73
C GLY A 159 -6.68 -12.94 5.48
N GLY A 160 -7.87 -13.46 5.23
CA GLY A 160 -8.17 -14.25 4.03
C GLY A 160 -8.24 -15.76 4.26
N VAL A 161 -8.50 -16.49 3.17
CA VAL A 161 -8.57 -17.96 3.14
C VAL A 161 -7.57 -18.51 2.16
N VAL A 162 -6.67 -19.37 2.64
CA VAL A 162 -5.72 -20.16 1.84
C VAL A 162 -6.06 -21.63 2.00
N LEU A 163 -6.30 -22.34 0.90
CA LEU A 163 -6.60 -23.79 0.92
C LEU A 163 -7.74 -24.15 1.90
N ASP A 164 -8.84 -23.40 1.85
CA ASP A 164 -10.02 -23.52 2.73
C ASP A 164 -9.76 -23.23 4.22
N LEU A 165 -8.57 -22.72 4.57
CA LEU A 165 -8.19 -22.36 5.93
C LEU A 165 -8.00 -20.84 6.04
N GLN A 166 -8.71 -20.26 7.02
CA GLN A 166 -8.60 -18.84 7.33
C GLN A 166 -7.23 -18.56 7.96
N VAL A 167 -6.52 -17.56 7.46
CA VAL A 167 -5.17 -17.22 7.93
C VAL A 167 -4.97 -15.72 8.10
N GLY A 168 -3.94 -15.34 8.86
CA GLY A 168 -3.50 -13.95 8.98
C GLY A 168 -4.45 -13.04 9.76
N ASN A 169 -5.40 -13.58 10.52
CA ASN A 169 -6.25 -12.74 11.35
C ASN A 169 -5.43 -12.11 12.46
N HIS A 170 -5.70 -10.85 12.76
CA HIS A 170 -5.03 -10.17 13.84
C HIS A 170 -5.89 -9.04 14.40
N VAL A 171 -5.69 -8.77 15.68
CA VAL A 171 -6.30 -7.62 16.35
C VAL A 171 -5.51 -6.38 15.98
N GLY A 172 -6.24 -5.31 15.68
CA GLY A 172 -5.74 -4.03 15.23
C GLY A 172 -5.02 -4.09 13.88
N ASP A 173 -5.23 -3.10 13.02
CA ASP A 173 -4.58 -3.04 11.73
C ASP A 173 -4.40 -1.60 11.26
N TRP A 174 -3.22 -1.31 10.74
CA TRP A 174 -2.83 0.01 10.25
C TRP A 174 -2.54 -0.06 8.76
N GLU A 175 -3.49 0.44 7.98
CA GLU A 175 -3.40 0.59 6.53
C GLU A 175 -3.26 2.07 6.17
N HIS A 176 -2.73 2.39 4.99
CA HIS A 176 -2.57 3.78 4.59
C HIS A 176 -2.39 3.99 3.08
N ASN A 177 -2.86 5.17 2.66
CA ASN A 177 -2.37 5.80 1.46
C ASN A 177 -1.29 6.83 1.78
N MET A 178 -0.37 7.08 0.85
CA MET A 178 0.50 8.25 0.89
C MET A 178 0.42 8.99 -0.43
N VAL A 179 0.16 10.29 -0.40
CA VAL A 179 0.20 11.16 -1.58
C VAL A 179 1.47 12.00 -1.53
N ARG A 180 2.32 11.89 -2.56
CA ARG A 180 3.49 12.76 -2.73
C ARG A 180 3.12 13.97 -3.56
N PHE A 181 3.41 15.14 -3.02
CA PHE A 181 3.23 16.44 -3.66
C PHE A 181 4.58 17.06 -4.02
N GLU A 182 4.60 17.74 -5.15
CA GLU A 182 5.69 18.64 -5.56
C GLU A 182 5.11 20.04 -5.78
N ASN A 183 5.53 21.01 -4.97
CA ASN A 183 5.02 22.38 -4.98
C ASN A 183 3.48 22.42 -4.87
N GLY A 184 2.90 21.55 -4.05
CA GLY A 184 1.45 21.43 -3.85
C GLY A 184 0.69 20.68 -4.95
N VAL A 185 1.38 20.14 -5.96
CA VAL A 185 0.77 19.35 -7.04
C VAL A 185 0.98 17.86 -6.74
N PRO A 186 -0.08 17.04 -6.67
CA PRO A 186 0.06 15.60 -6.43
C PRO A 186 0.74 14.91 -7.62
N LYS A 187 1.70 14.02 -7.33
CA LYS A 187 2.51 13.31 -8.32
C LYS A 187 2.32 11.81 -8.26
N TRP A 188 2.34 11.26 -7.04
CA TRP A 188 2.30 9.83 -6.81
C TRP A 188 1.38 9.50 -5.65
N VAL A 189 0.74 8.34 -5.72
CA VAL A 189 -0.04 7.79 -4.62
C VAL A 189 0.42 6.36 -4.34
N TRP A 190 0.81 6.14 -3.09
CA TRP A 190 1.05 4.82 -2.55
C TRP A 190 -0.25 4.23 -1.99
N TYR A 191 -0.44 2.94 -2.21
CA TYR A 191 -1.48 2.12 -1.62
C TYR A 191 -0.81 1.00 -0.83
N SER A 192 -0.98 0.97 0.49
CA SER A 192 -0.46 -0.12 1.33
C SER A 192 -1.21 -1.42 1.05
N GLN A 193 -0.47 -2.53 1.01
CA GLN A 193 -1.02 -3.85 0.79
C GLN A 193 -0.26 -4.82 1.67
N HIS A 194 -0.89 -5.27 2.76
CA HIS A 194 -0.30 -6.19 3.73
C HIS A 194 1.08 -5.65 4.21
N ALA A 195 2.15 -6.44 4.06
CA ALA A 195 3.51 -6.05 4.44
C ALA A 195 4.20 -5.04 3.49
N ASN A 196 3.57 -4.63 2.38
CA ASN A 196 4.17 -3.72 1.40
C ASN A 196 3.12 -2.79 0.75
N GLY A 197 3.14 -2.65 -0.57
CA GLY A 197 2.21 -1.80 -1.30
C GLY A 197 2.70 -1.46 -2.71
N GLN A 198 1.94 -0.61 -3.38
CA GLN A 198 2.17 -0.22 -4.76
C GLN A 198 2.10 1.29 -4.92
N ASN A 199 2.93 1.83 -5.81
CA ASN A 199 2.97 3.26 -6.14
C ASN A 199 2.44 3.50 -7.55
N PHE A 200 1.58 4.50 -7.71
CA PHE A 200 1.01 4.87 -8.99
C PHE A 200 1.16 6.36 -9.26
N ALA A 201 1.32 6.73 -10.54
CA ALA A 201 1.24 8.12 -10.94
C ALA A 201 -0.16 8.66 -10.63
N TYR A 202 -0.24 9.86 -10.05
CA TYR A 202 -1.52 10.40 -9.61
C TYR A 202 -2.49 10.64 -10.79
N ASP A 203 -1.98 10.97 -11.97
CA ASP A 203 -2.75 11.28 -13.17
C ASP A 203 -3.58 10.08 -13.68
N ILE A 204 -3.03 8.86 -13.61
CA ILE A 204 -3.69 7.64 -14.10
C ILE A 204 -4.77 7.08 -13.17
N LEU A 205 -4.86 7.56 -11.93
CA LEU A 205 -5.77 6.98 -10.93
C LEU A 205 -7.25 7.27 -11.22
N HIS A 206 -8.12 6.35 -10.86
CA HIS A 206 -9.55 6.66 -10.78
C HIS A 206 -9.79 7.65 -9.63
N LYS A 207 -10.56 8.71 -9.90
CA LYS A 207 -10.76 9.85 -8.99
C LYS A 207 -12.24 10.24 -8.92
N SER A 208 -12.69 10.69 -7.75
CA SER A 208 -13.96 11.40 -7.58
C SER A 208 -13.69 12.88 -7.39
N GLY A 209 -13.88 13.67 -8.46
CA GLY A 209 -13.31 15.02 -8.52
C GLY A 209 -11.79 14.92 -8.56
N ASP A 210 -11.11 15.61 -7.64
CA ASP A 210 -9.66 15.61 -7.51
C ASP A 210 -9.15 14.58 -6.47
N ARG A 211 -10.05 13.82 -5.84
CA ARG A 211 -9.70 12.87 -4.79
C ARG A 211 -9.51 11.46 -5.37
N PRO A 212 -8.34 10.82 -5.23
CA PRO A 212 -8.11 9.46 -5.71
C PRO A 212 -8.98 8.47 -4.94
N ILE A 213 -9.42 7.43 -5.62
CA ILE A 213 -10.22 6.37 -4.99
C ILE A 213 -9.29 5.32 -4.40
N ASN A 214 -9.56 4.94 -3.16
CA ASN A 214 -8.97 3.80 -2.48
C ASN A 214 -10.01 2.67 -2.39
N TYR A 215 -9.67 1.52 -2.96
CA TYR A 215 -10.51 0.33 -2.93
C TYR A 215 -10.00 -0.58 -1.82
N VAL A 216 -10.80 -0.76 -0.77
CA VAL A 216 -10.41 -1.49 0.44
C VAL A 216 -10.77 -2.97 0.28
N GLY A 217 -9.80 -3.85 0.58
CA GLY A 217 -9.97 -5.30 0.61
C GLY A 217 -11.01 -5.74 1.64
N ASN A 218 -11.88 -6.67 1.24
CA ASN A 218 -12.88 -7.25 2.13
C ASN A 218 -12.21 -8.04 3.27
N GLY A 219 -12.24 -7.48 4.48
CA GLY A 219 -11.67 -8.08 5.68
C GLY A 219 -10.15 -7.91 5.82
N THR A 220 -9.39 -8.03 4.73
CA THR A 220 -7.93 -7.85 4.74
C THR A 220 -7.49 -6.40 4.78
N HIS A 221 -8.40 -5.47 4.46
CA HIS A 221 -8.24 -4.01 4.49
C HIS A 221 -7.11 -3.42 3.63
N ALA A 222 -6.36 -4.25 2.90
CA ALA A 222 -5.37 -3.83 1.94
C ALA A 222 -5.96 -2.83 0.94
N ASN A 223 -5.14 -1.86 0.55
CA ASN A 223 -5.54 -0.72 -0.26
C ASN A 223 -5.13 -0.94 -1.72
N TYR A 224 -6.06 -0.72 -2.63
CA TYR A 224 -5.85 -0.92 -4.06
C TYR A 224 -6.27 0.29 -4.88
N ALA A 225 -5.66 0.44 -6.06
CA ALA A 225 -5.94 1.53 -7.00
C ALA A 225 -7.07 1.22 -8.00
N ILE A 226 -7.50 -0.05 -8.09
CA ILE A 226 -8.57 -0.54 -8.98
C ILE A 226 -9.49 -1.52 -8.23
N PRO A 227 -10.77 -1.65 -8.64
CA PRO A 227 -11.69 -2.62 -8.05
C PRO A 227 -11.38 -4.04 -8.55
N GLY A 228 -11.97 -5.04 -7.91
CA GLY A 228 -11.98 -6.43 -8.37
C GLY A 228 -11.14 -7.37 -7.53
N GLY A 229 -10.70 -8.47 -8.15
CA GLY A 229 -9.86 -9.49 -7.50
C GLY A 229 -8.37 -9.16 -7.62
N HIS A 230 -7.65 -9.25 -6.50
CA HIS A 230 -6.21 -8.99 -6.42
C HIS A 230 -5.52 -10.19 -5.79
N ASP A 231 -4.83 -10.97 -6.61
CA ASP A 231 -4.00 -12.06 -6.10
C ASP A 231 -2.78 -11.50 -5.38
N HIS A 232 -2.51 -12.03 -4.20
CA HIS A 232 -1.30 -11.70 -3.44
C HIS A 232 -0.61 -12.96 -2.89
N THR A 233 -0.86 -14.12 -3.52
CA THR A 233 -0.16 -15.38 -3.21
C THR A 233 1.37 -15.22 -3.28
N ILE A 234 1.85 -14.39 -4.20
CA ILE A 234 3.25 -13.99 -4.31
C ILE A 234 3.32 -12.48 -4.09
N PRO A 235 4.04 -11.98 -3.08
CA PRO A 235 4.17 -10.56 -2.84
C PRO A 235 4.61 -9.80 -4.09
N ASN A 236 3.86 -8.75 -4.45
CA ASN A 236 4.09 -7.89 -5.62
C ASN A 236 3.85 -8.53 -7.00
N LEU A 237 3.18 -9.69 -7.09
CA LEU A 237 2.82 -10.33 -8.36
C LEU A 237 1.33 -10.72 -8.38
N ASN A 238 0.52 -9.94 -9.09
CA ASN A 238 -0.90 -10.26 -9.29
C ASN A 238 -1.04 -11.35 -10.36
N LEU A 239 -1.39 -12.58 -9.96
CA LEU A 239 -1.79 -13.62 -10.91
C LEU A 239 -3.28 -13.49 -11.28
N PRO A 240 -3.69 -13.90 -12.50
CA PRO A 240 -5.11 -13.92 -12.90
C PRO A 240 -5.99 -14.80 -12.01
N ALA A 241 -5.38 -15.76 -11.31
CA ALA A 241 -5.94 -16.56 -10.24
C ALA A 241 -4.78 -17.00 -9.33
N GLY A 242 -4.92 -16.82 -8.02
CA GLY A 242 -4.00 -17.40 -7.05
C GLY A 242 -4.72 -17.96 -5.84
N LEU A 243 -3.93 -18.49 -4.90
CA LEU A 243 -4.41 -19.22 -3.72
C LEU A 243 -4.91 -18.29 -2.61
N LEU A 244 -4.62 -16.99 -2.71
CA LEU A 244 -5.06 -15.96 -1.79
C LEU A 244 -5.41 -14.69 -2.56
N LEU A 245 -6.67 -14.29 -2.47
CA LEU A 245 -7.26 -13.21 -3.28
C LEU A 245 -7.96 -12.21 -2.39
N ASP A 246 -7.60 -10.94 -2.58
CA ASP A 246 -8.36 -9.82 -2.06
C ASP A 246 -9.47 -9.43 -3.02
N HIS A 247 -10.59 -9.01 -2.45
CA HIS A 247 -11.75 -8.56 -3.21
C HIS A 247 -12.10 -7.15 -2.81
N THR A 248 -12.12 -6.25 -3.79
CA THR A 248 -12.43 -4.84 -3.59
C THR A 248 -13.56 -4.37 -4.49
N GLU A 249 -14.29 -3.35 -4.03
CA GLU A 249 -15.39 -2.76 -4.77
C GLU A 249 -15.33 -1.24 -4.76
N GLY A 250 -15.77 -0.64 -5.86
CA GLY A 250 -15.82 0.81 -6.03
C GLY A 250 -17.22 1.42 -5.87
N PRO A 251 -17.33 2.74 -6.16
CA PRO A 251 -18.61 3.43 -6.22
C PRO A 251 -19.62 2.79 -7.19
N ASP A 252 -19.12 2.15 -8.25
CA ASP A 252 -19.93 1.56 -9.30
C ASP A 252 -20.35 0.12 -8.99
N ASP A 253 -19.65 -0.55 -8.07
CA ASP A 253 -19.78 -1.99 -7.78
C ASP A 253 -20.49 -2.31 -6.45
N GLY A 254 -20.81 -1.30 -5.65
CA GLY A 254 -21.54 -1.47 -4.38
C GLY A 254 -20.76 -1.07 -3.13
N GLY A 255 -19.50 -0.66 -3.29
CA GLY A 255 -18.64 -0.23 -2.19
C GLY A 255 -19.27 0.90 -1.36
N LEU A 256 -19.10 0.81 -0.05
CA LEU A 256 -19.55 1.79 0.93
C LEU A 256 -18.53 2.93 1.00
N LEU A 257 -18.99 4.16 0.71
CA LEU A 257 -18.15 5.36 0.82
C LEU A 257 -17.70 5.57 2.28
N TRP A 258 -16.41 5.84 2.44
CA TRP A 258 -15.80 6.33 3.66
C TRP A 258 -14.86 7.49 3.31
N ASP A 259 -15.05 8.63 3.99
CA ASP A 259 -14.16 9.78 3.87
C ASP A 259 -13.34 9.92 5.16
N PRO A 260 -12.07 9.49 5.14
CA PRO A 260 -11.21 9.51 6.33
C PRO A 260 -11.05 10.90 6.94
N LEU A 261 -11.14 11.96 6.14
CA LEU A 261 -11.01 13.33 6.66
C LEU A 261 -12.15 13.69 7.61
N LEU A 262 -13.32 13.08 7.47
CA LEU A 262 -14.50 13.42 8.29
C LEU A 262 -14.32 13.09 9.77
N SER A 263 -13.39 12.19 10.11
CA SER A 263 -13.00 11.89 11.48
C SER A 263 -11.54 11.46 11.58
N ALA A 264 -10.65 12.45 11.59
CA ALA A 264 -9.21 12.25 11.67
C ALA A 264 -8.50 13.21 12.62
N TYR A 265 -7.42 12.73 13.22
CA TYR A 265 -6.38 13.61 13.77
C TYR A 265 -5.42 14.10 12.68
N PHE A 266 -4.80 15.26 12.89
CA PHE A 266 -3.88 15.87 11.93
C PHE A 266 -2.56 16.20 12.60
N TYR A 267 -1.45 15.83 11.97
CA TYR A 267 -0.10 16.00 12.51
C TYR A 267 0.87 16.48 11.45
N ASN A 268 1.85 17.26 11.88
CA ASN A 268 3.11 17.42 11.19
C ASN A 268 4.12 16.40 11.74
N TYR A 269 4.97 15.89 10.87
CA TYR A 269 6.03 14.95 11.20
C TYR A 269 7.39 15.49 10.76
N THR A 270 8.41 15.24 11.58
CA THR A 270 9.80 15.46 11.21
C THR A 270 10.71 14.44 11.86
N ASN A 271 11.78 14.07 11.16
CA ASN A 271 12.89 13.28 11.69
C ASN A 271 14.24 13.99 11.47
N ALA A 272 14.25 15.32 11.45
CA ALA A 272 15.45 16.10 11.15
C ALA A 272 16.61 15.88 12.15
N THR A 273 16.29 15.51 13.40
CA THR A 273 17.27 15.27 14.47
C THR A 273 17.63 13.79 14.64
N GLY A 274 17.12 12.90 13.78
CA GLY A 274 17.24 11.45 13.96
C GLY A 274 16.30 10.87 15.04
N THR A 275 15.35 11.66 15.53
CA THR A 275 14.26 11.21 16.39
C THR A 275 12.92 11.62 15.77
N PRO A 276 12.04 10.65 15.45
CA PRO A 276 10.66 10.92 15.04
C PRO A 276 9.97 11.90 15.99
N THR A 277 9.45 13.00 15.45
CA THR A 277 8.68 13.99 16.20
C THR A 277 7.37 14.26 15.51
N PHE A 278 6.27 14.08 16.24
CA PHE A 278 4.92 14.41 15.80
C PHE A 278 4.41 15.66 16.52
N THR A 279 3.88 16.61 15.75
CA THR A 279 3.29 17.84 16.27
C THR A 279 1.83 17.91 15.85
N PRO A 280 0.86 18.04 16.78
CA PRO A 280 -0.54 18.16 16.42
C PRO A 280 -0.79 19.45 15.62
N LEU A 281 -1.63 19.35 14.58
CA LEU A 281 -2.13 20.46 13.79
C LEU A 281 -3.56 20.83 14.23
N GLY A 282 -4.11 21.93 13.71
CA GLY A 282 -5.42 22.45 14.14
C GLY A 282 -5.32 23.15 15.49
N ASP A 283 -6.15 22.75 16.46
CA ASP A 283 -6.18 23.35 17.80
C ASP A 283 -5.03 22.91 18.72
N GLY A 284 -4.16 22.02 18.23
CA GLY A 284 -3.00 21.51 18.96
C GLY A 284 -3.34 20.55 20.10
N SER A 285 -4.59 20.10 20.23
CA SER A 285 -5.04 19.24 21.33
C SER A 285 -4.91 17.74 21.04
N ALA A 286 -4.66 17.36 19.79
CA ALA A 286 -4.58 15.96 19.39
C ALA A 286 -3.42 15.23 20.11
N PRO A 287 -3.68 14.04 20.69
CA PRO A 287 -2.67 13.29 21.44
C PRO A 287 -1.57 12.79 20.51
N THR A 288 -0.31 12.77 20.96
CA THR A 288 0.84 12.28 20.15
C THR A 288 1.45 10.98 20.69
N SER A 289 1.19 10.64 21.95
CA SER A 289 1.79 9.47 22.60
C SER A 289 1.46 8.16 21.88
N TRP A 290 0.26 7.99 21.35
CA TRP A 290 -0.09 6.82 20.55
C TRP A 290 0.70 6.67 19.23
N LEU A 291 1.16 7.78 18.63
CA LEU A 291 2.04 7.74 17.45
C LEU A 291 3.46 7.30 17.83
N ASN A 292 3.89 7.60 19.05
CA ASN A 292 5.20 7.26 19.57
C ASN A 292 5.28 5.84 20.15
N PHE A 293 4.15 5.15 20.33
CA PHE A 293 4.14 3.77 20.83
C PHE A 293 4.79 2.83 19.81
N LEU A 294 5.84 2.12 20.25
CA LEU A 294 6.67 1.25 19.42
C LEU A 294 6.22 -0.20 19.40
N GLY A 295 5.29 -0.58 20.29
CA GLY A 295 4.79 -1.94 20.40
C GLY A 295 3.76 -2.31 19.34
N LYS A 296 3.09 -3.44 19.58
CA LYS A 296 2.11 -4.04 18.67
C LYS A 296 0.70 -3.60 19.03
N TRP A 297 -0.06 -3.17 18.03
CA TRP A 297 -1.45 -2.75 18.13
C TRP A 297 -2.43 -3.92 18.14
N GLY A 298 -2.10 -5.02 18.84
CA GLY A 298 -2.96 -6.19 18.95
C GLY A 298 -2.36 -7.31 19.76
N ASP A 299 -3.04 -8.46 19.74
CA ASP A 299 -2.62 -9.72 20.34
C ASP A 299 -1.23 -10.15 19.82
N GLU A 300 -0.50 -10.90 20.64
CA GLU A 300 0.63 -11.72 20.22
C GLU A 300 0.13 -12.94 19.41
N GLU A 301 0.88 -13.38 18.39
CA GLU A 301 0.56 -14.57 17.60
C GLU A 301 0.25 -15.76 18.52
N TYR A 302 -0.90 -16.42 18.33
CA TYR A 302 -1.32 -17.45 19.27
C TYR A 302 -0.33 -18.64 19.26
N PRO A 303 -0.02 -19.21 20.44
CA PRO A 303 0.89 -20.35 20.55
C PRO A 303 0.46 -21.54 19.67
N GLU A 304 1.42 -22.33 19.21
CA GLU A 304 1.14 -23.50 18.36
C GLU A 304 0.22 -24.54 19.04
N ASP A 305 0.20 -24.58 20.37
CA ASP A 305 -0.62 -25.48 21.19
C ASP A 305 -1.98 -24.86 21.62
N ASP A 306 -2.30 -23.64 21.19
CA ASP A 306 -3.63 -23.06 21.39
C ASP A 306 -4.67 -23.75 20.49
N ASP A 307 -5.75 -24.26 21.08
CA ASP A 307 -6.82 -24.98 20.35
C ASP A 307 -7.49 -24.14 19.24
N ARG A 308 -7.38 -22.81 19.31
CA ARG A 308 -7.93 -21.87 18.30
C ARG A 308 -6.96 -21.67 17.15
N GLN A 309 -5.67 -21.90 17.36
CA GLN A 309 -4.61 -21.67 16.38
C GLN A 309 -4.58 -22.76 15.32
N GLN A 310 -4.30 -22.35 14.08
CA GLN A 310 -4.07 -23.26 12.97
C GLN A 310 -2.87 -22.75 12.20
N LEU A 311 -1.98 -23.66 11.84
CA LEU A 311 -0.74 -23.35 11.14
C LEU A 311 -0.75 -24.02 9.77
N LEU A 312 -0.44 -23.24 8.74
CA LEU A 312 -0.21 -23.73 7.39
C LEU A 312 1.29 -23.85 7.10
N PHE A 313 1.63 -24.71 6.13
CA PHE A 313 2.99 -24.90 5.62
C PHE A 313 4.05 -25.20 6.69
N GLY A 314 3.67 -25.97 7.73
CA GLY A 314 4.59 -26.38 8.79
C GLY A 314 4.97 -25.25 9.76
N GLY A 315 4.06 -24.30 10.00
CA GLY A 315 4.27 -23.18 10.93
C GLY A 315 4.55 -21.84 10.26
N ALA A 316 4.63 -21.78 8.93
CA ALA A 316 5.01 -20.55 8.23
C ALA A 316 3.87 -19.51 8.13
N VAL A 317 2.61 -19.93 8.32
CA VAL A 317 1.45 -19.02 8.24
C VAL A 317 0.47 -19.38 9.35
N ALA A 318 0.26 -18.44 10.26
CA ALA A 318 -0.66 -18.58 11.39
C ALA A 318 -2.09 -18.15 11.05
N LYS A 319 -3.07 -18.72 11.75
CA LYS A 319 -4.45 -18.27 11.71
C LYS A 319 -4.65 -16.97 12.48
N TYR A 320 -4.10 -16.91 13.69
CA TYR A 320 -4.08 -15.72 14.53
C TYR A 320 -2.64 -15.26 14.66
N ALA A 321 -2.29 -14.21 13.93
CA ALA A 321 -0.96 -13.61 13.89
C ALA A 321 -0.88 -12.41 14.84
N SER A 322 0.34 -11.94 15.09
CA SER A 322 0.57 -10.74 15.89
C SER A 322 -0.03 -9.49 15.24
N GLY A 323 -0.57 -8.59 16.06
CA GLY A 323 -0.94 -7.24 15.60
C GLY A 323 0.26 -6.45 15.06
N PRO A 324 0.04 -5.43 14.19
CA PRO A 324 1.13 -4.68 13.57
C PRO A 324 1.70 -3.63 14.51
N THR A 325 2.87 -3.08 14.14
CA THR A 325 3.41 -1.85 14.72
C THR A 325 2.59 -0.63 14.29
N GLY A 326 2.71 0.46 15.07
CA GLY A 326 1.99 1.71 14.83
C GLY A 326 2.53 2.56 13.66
N PRO A 327 1.94 3.74 13.41
CA PRO A 327 2.26 4.58 12.25
C PRO A 327 3.73 5.03 12.13
N VAL A 328 4.46 5.12 13.24
CA VAL A 328 5.88 5.52 13.23
C VAL A 328 6.76 4.53 12.44
N ASP A 329 6.36 3.26 12.35
CA ASP A 329 7.06 2.22 11.61
C ASP A 329 6.68 2.16 10.11
N LYS A 330 5.71 2.98 9.67
CA LYS A 330 5.20 3.00 8.28
C LYS A 330 6.09 3.80 7.32
N GLN A 331 7.40 3.84 7.59
CA GLN A 331 8.44 4.48 6.78
C GLN A 331 8.14 5.95 6.44
N LEU A 332 7.75 6.75 7.42
CA LEU A 332 7.33 8.15 7.21
C LEU A 332 8.39 9.03 6.53
N ASP A 333 9.67 8.65 6.62
CA ASP A 333 10.82 9.29 5.97
C ASP A 333 11.15 8.77 4.56
N ARG A 334 10.22 8.08 3.87
CA ARG A 334 10.46 7.38 2.60
C ARG A 334 11.59 7.99 1.76
N LYS A 335 12.71 7.29 1.73
CA LYS A 335 13.91 7.72 1.01
C LYS A 335 13.81 7.21 -0.42
N ASP A 336 14.38 7.97 -1.35
CA ASP A 336 14.55 7.46 -2.72
C ASP A 336 15.69 6.43 -2.70
N HIS A 337 15.36 5.19 -2.36
CA HIS A 337 16.35 4.15 -2.04
C HIS A 337 17.30 3.88 -3.21
N LEU A 338 16.80 3.81 -4.45
CA LEU A 338 17.62 3.57 -5.63
C LEU A 338 18.66 4.67 -5.88
N VAL A 339 18.32 5.93 -5.65
CA VAL A 339 19.23 7.07 -5.88
C VAL A 339 20.26 7.20 -4.76
N SER A 340 19.97 6.62 -3.59
CA SER A 340 20.86 6.62 -2.43
C SER A 340 21.90 5.49 -2.43
N LEU A 341 21.70 4.45 -3.25
CA LEU A 341 22.65 3.35 -3.39
C LEU A 341 23.85 3.77 -4.27
N PRO A 342 25.06 3.23 -4.01
CA PRO A 342 26.17 3.33 -4.95
C PRO A 342 25.78 2.81 -6.34
N ASP A 343 26.27 3.47 -7.40
CA ASP A 343 25.95 3.12 -8.79
C ASP A 343 26.16 1.62 -9.09
N GLU A 344 27.17 0.99 -8.47
CA GLU A 344 27.47 -0.45 -8.60
C GLU A 344 26.30 -1.35 -8.15
N LEU A 345 25.73 -1.07 -6.97
CA LEU A 345 24.59 -1.83 -6.46
C LEU A 345 23.32 -1.56 -7.28
N VAL A 346 23.16 -0.34 -7.78
CA VAL A 346 22.04 -0.02 -8.66
C VAL A 346 22.16 -0.77 -9.98
N LEU A 347 23.35 -0.81 -10.59
CA LEU A 347 23.60 -1.58 -11.81
C LEU A 347 23.37 -3.09 -11.60
N ASP A 348 23.76 -3.62 -10.43
CA ASP A 348 23.50 -5.01 -10.06
C ASP A 348 21.99 -5.34 -9.91
N ILE A 349 21.17 -4.35 -9.56
CA ILE A 349 19.71 -4.48 -9.56
C ILE A 349 19.18 -4.36 -10.99
N LEU A 350 19.58 -3.32 -11.71
CA LEU A 350 19.05 -3.00 -13.04
C LEU A 350 19.41 -4.05 -14.10
N GLN A 351 20.49 -4.81 -13.93
CA GLN A 351 20.86 -5.88 -14.89
C GLN A 351 19.83 -7.03 -14.98
N TYR A 352 18.89 -7.11 -14.05
CA TYR A 352 17.79 -8.08 -14.08
C TYR A 352 16.58 -7.59 -14.88
N LEU A 353 16.52 -6.29 -15.22
CA LEU A 353 15.50 -5.75 -16.11
C LEU A 353 15.74 -6.22 -17.54
N ASP A 354 14.66 -6.39 -18.29
CA ASP A 354 14.77 -6.68 -19.71
C ASP A 354 15.15 -5.43 -20.52
N LEU A 355 15.37 -5.61 -21.82
CA LEU A 355 15.81 -4.52 -22.68
C LEU A 355 14.76 -3.42 -22.89
N GLY A 356 13.48 -3.77 -22.84
CA GLY A 356 12.39 -2.81 -22.94
C GLY A 356 12.31 -1.96 -21.68
N ASP A 357 12.34 -2.59 -20.51
CA ASP A 357 12.32 -1.90 -19.22
C ASP A 357 13.55 -0.99 -19.03
N LEU A 358 14.74 -1.45 -19.43
CA LEU A 358 15.94 -0.63 -19.43
C LEU A 358 15.83 0.56 -20.39
N PHE A 359 15.18 0.39 -21.54
CA PHE A 359 14.94 1.48 -22.49
C PHE A 359 13.99 2.52 -21.91
N GLU A 360 12.86 2.09 -21.33
CA GLU A 360 11.92 2.99 -20.65
C GLU A 360 12.60 3.74 -19.49
N LEU A 361 13.40 3.04 -18.69
CA LEU A 361 14.20 3.66 -17.62
C LEU A 361 15.21 4.68 -18.16
N ALA A 362 15.85 4.39 -19.30
CA ALA A 362 16.77 5.32 -19.94
C ALA A 362 16.07 6.61 -20.40
N GLN A 363 14.78 6.54 -20.73
CA GLN A 363 13.98 7.69 -21.13
C GLN A 363 13.36 8.45 -19.96
N ALA A 364 13.19 7.80 -18.80
CA ALA A 364 12.50 8.39 -17.65
C ALA A 364 13.19 9.65 -17.10
N CYS A 365 14.52 9.64 -16.95
CA CYS A 365 15.28 10.80 -16.48
C CYS A 365 16.78 10.69 -16.78
N ARG A 366 17.53 11.78 -16.49
CA ARG A 366 19.00 11.82 -16.70
C ARG A 366 19.76 10.78 -15.89
N TRP A 367 19.30 10.48 -14.67
CA TRP A 367 19.90 9.45 -13.82
C TRP A 367 19.63 8.05 -14.39
N GLY A 368 18.38 7.77 -14.79
CA GLY A 368 18.00 6.52 -15.46
C GLY A 368 18.77 6.30 -16.75
N TYR A 369 18.91 7.32 -17.59
CA TYR A 369 19.77 7.29 -18.78
C TYR A 369 21.21 6.87 -18.44
N ARG A 370 21.83 7.50 -17.44
CA ARG A 370 23.22 7.23 -17.07
C ARG A 370 23.46 5.78 -16.66
N LEU A 371 22.49 5.14 -16.01
CA LEU A 371 22.64 3.79 -15.46
C LEU A 371 22.12 2.69 -16.41
N ALA A 372 21.04 2.94 -17.14
CA ALA A 372 20.47 1.95 -18.05
C ALA A 372 21.29 1.80 -19.34
N ILE A 373 21.90 2.88 -19.85
CA ILE A 373 22.67 2.86 -21.10
C ILE A 373 23.84 1.86 -21.06
N PRO A 374 24.72 1.82 -20.03
CA PRO A 374 25.75 0.80 -19.94
C PRO A 374 25.23 -0.63 -20.05
N LEU A 375 24.06 -0.92 -19.47
CA LEU A 375 23.44 -2.25 -19.51
C LEU A 375 22.79 -2.55 -20.86
N LEU A 376 22.13 -1.55 -21.49
CA LEU A 376 21.57 -1.66 -22.84
C LEU A 376 22.64 -1.97 -23.89
N TRP A 377 23.89 -1.56 -23.66
CA TRP A 377 25.00 -1.78 -24.58
C TRP A 377 25.99 -2.87 -24.13
N ARG A 378 25.80 -3.48 -22.94
CA ARG A 378 26.77 -4.39 -22.32
C ARG A 378 27.16 -5.58 -23.20
N ASP A 379 26.19 -6.14 -23.91
CA ASP A 379 26.38 -7.33 -24.74
C ASP A 379 26.56 -7.00 -26.23
N VAL A 380 26.83 -5.73 -26.56
CA VAL A 380 27.12 -5.30 -27.93
C VAL A 380 28.62 -5.39 -28.17
N GLU A 381 29.06 -6.59 -28.52
CA GLU A 381 30.42 -6.82 -28.97
C GLU A 381 30.48 -6.67 -30.49
N LEU A 382 31.30 -5.72 -30.98
CA LEU A 382 31.69 -5.65 -32.39
C LEU A 382 32.60 -6.83 -32.69
N LYS A 383 31.99 -7.94 -33.10
CA LYS A 383 32.74 -9.11 -33.50
C LYS A 383 33.01 -9.00 -34.99
N ASP A 384 34.28 -8.90 -35.35
CA ASP A 384 34.76 -8.92 -36.73
C ASP A 384 34.58 -10.34 -37.29
N CYS A 385 33.33 -10.69 -37.59
CA CYS A 385 32.93 -12.01 -38.02
C CYS A 385 33.06 -12.11 -39.53
N TRP A 386 34.20 -12.65 -39.97
CA TRP A 386 34.41 -12.99 -41.37
C TRP A 386 33.32 -13.97 -41.85
N THR A 387 32.32 -13.44 -42.56
CA THR A 387 31.24 -14.24 -43.14
C THR A 387 31.43 -14.25 -44.65
N LEU A 388 31.88 -15.39 -45.17
CA LEU A 388 32.21 -15.56 -46.58
C LEU A 388 30.92 -15.62 -47.40
N HIS A 389 30.41 -14.48 -47.88
CA HIS A 389 29.24 -14.46 -48.75
C HIS A 389 29.57 -15.11 -50.10
N PRO A 390 28.98 -16.28 -50.44
CA PRO A 390 29.26 -16.93 -51.71
C PRO A 390 28.57 -16.14 -52.84
N ARG A 391 29.33 -15.29 -53.53
CA ARG A 391 28.88 -14.77 -54.83
C ARG A 391 28.89 -15.93 -55.83
N ALA A 392 27.75 -16.19 -56.46
CA ALA A 392 27.45 -17.37 -57.28
C ALA A 392 28.24 -17.50 -58.61
N SER A 393 29.42 -16.90 -58.74
CA SER A 393 30.14 -16.83 -60.03
C SER A 393 31.64 -17.09 -59.99
N ARG A 394 32.26 -17.49 -58.85
CA ARG A 394 33.69 -17.85 -58.83
C ARG A 394 34.02 -19.06 -57.92
N PRO A 395 34.83 -20.05 -58.38
CA PRO A 395 35.28 -21.15 -57.54
C PRO A 395 36.26 -20.65 -56.47
N GLN A 396 36.03 -21.01 -55.20
CA GLN A 396 36.90 -20.66 -54.09
C GLN A 396 38.06 -21.66 -53.98
N LEU A 397 39.26 -21.25 -54.40
CA LEU A 397 40.50 -21.93 -54.03
C LEU A 397 40.90 -21.46 -52.63
N ARG A 398 41.05 -22.41 -51.70
CA ARG A 398 41.42 -22.19 -50.29
C ARG A 398 42.62 -21.23 -50.15
N ALA A 399 42.49 -20.29 -49.23
CA ALA A 399 43.57 -19.57 -48.53
C ALA A 399 44.26 -18.37 -49.22
N ARG A 400 43.50 -17.36 -49.69
CA ARG A 400 44.07 -15.99 -49.79
C ARG A 400 43.02 -14.93 -49.47
N ARG A 401 43.25 -14.17 -48.39
CA ARG A 401 42.55 -12.91 -48.09
C ARG A 401 42.83 -11.97 -49.28
N VAL A 402 41.85 -11.74 -50.13
CA VAL A 402 41.94 -10.64 -51.10
C VAL A 402 41.54 -9.42 -50.28
N ILE A 403 42.54 -8.59 -49.93
CA ILE A 403 42.28 -7.30 -49.30
C ILE A 403 41.67 -6.44 -50.40
N ASP A 404 40.34 -6.48 -50.51
CA ASP A 404 39.59 -5.46 -51.20
C ASP A 404 39.38 -4.35 -50.17
N GLU A 405 40.11 -3.24 -50.29
CA GLU A 405 40.12 -2.13 -49.30
C GLU A 405 38.74 -1.47 -49.12
N LEU A 406 37.73 -1.89 -49.89
CA LEU A 406 36.34 -1.40 -49.84
C LEU A 406 35.33 -2.43 -49.32
N ALA A 407 35.75 -3.65 -48.95
CA ALA A 407 34.83 -4.66 -48.42
C ALA A 407 34.65 -4.48 -46.90
N ASP A 408 33.45 -4.05 -46.50
CA ASP A 408 33.04 -4.01 -45.10
C ASP A 408 32.77 -5.44 -44.61
N GLU A 409 33.64 -5.95 -43.74
CA GLU A 409 33.58 -7.31 -43.18
C GLU A 409 32.96 -7.34 -41.77
N HIS A 410 32.39 -6.22 -41.30
CA HIS A 410 31.80 -6.12 -39.96
C HIS A 410 30.39 -6.74 -39.90
N ASP A 411 30.10 -7.50 -38.83
CA ASP A 411 28.73 -7.91 -38.52
C ASP A 411 28.06 -6.86 -37.63
N ASP A 412 27.42 -5.88 -38.28
CA ASP A 412 26.70 -4.79 -37.60
C ASP A 412 25.31 -5.22 -37.07
N THR A 413 24.90 -6.48 -37.27
CA THR A 413 23.57 -6.97 -36.87
C THR A 413 23.25 -6.72 -35.39
N PRO A 414 24.18 -6.91 -34.43
CA PRO A 414 23.94 -6.58 -33.02
C PRO A 414 23.67 -5.09 -32.80
N ILE A 415 24.38 -4.20 -33.50
CA ILE A 415 24.18 -2.74 -33.40
C ILE A 415 22.82 -2.35 -33.98
N ILE A 416 22.48 -2.85 -35.17
CA ILE A 416 21.20 -2.51 -35.82
C ILE A 416 20.02 -2.97 -34.98
N LYS A 417 20.08 -4.16 -34.37
CA LYS A 417 19.03 -4.64 -33.44
C LYS A 417 18.88 -3.73 -32.23
N ARG A 418 19.98 -3.23 -31.68
CA ARG A 418 19.96 -2.33 -30.51
C ARG A 418 19.46 -0.94 -30.87
N LEU A 419 19.89 -0.38 -31.99
CA LEU A 419 19.38 0.87 -32.52
C LEU A 419 17.88 0.79 -32.82
N LEU A 420 17.38 -0.37 -33.27
CA LEU A 420 15.95 -0.57 -33.48
C LEU A 420 15.18 -0.50 -32.16
N VAL A 421 15.65 -1.18 -31.11
CA VAL A 421 15.05 -1.11 -29.76
C VAL A 421 15.09 0.32 -29.20
N LEU A 422 16.12 1.11 -29.50
CA LEU A 422 16.21 2.50 -29.06
C LEU A 422 15.36 3.49 -29.89
N ALA A 423 14.91 3.10 -31.07
CA ALA A 423 14.21 3.96 -32.03
C ALA A 423 12.70 3.71 -32.09
N THR A 424 12.22 2.61 -31.51
CA THR A 424 10.81 2.23 -31.36
C THR A 424 10.38 2.43 -29.92
#